data_AF-A0AAW5U987-F1
#
_entry.id   AF-A0AAW5U987-F1
#
_cell.length_a   1.000
_cell.length_b   1.000
_cell.length_c   1.000
_cell.angle_alpha   90.00
_cell.angle_beta   90.00
_cell.angle_gamma   90.00
#
_symmetry.space_group_name_H-M   'P 1'
#
loop_
_entity.id
_entity.type
_entity.pdbx_description
1 polymer ?
#
loop_
_entity_poly.entity_id
_entity_poly.type
_entity_poly.pdbx_seq_one_letter_code
_entity_poly.pdbx_strand_id
1 'polypeptide(L)'
;MKENLKTLSSSDKMTNEISALSLVESFLDEYYLFRRNVLSGKTEYFTLSKNEDETEEPVEEEPETGGEEEESSDSTWKVLTPEAFNSIVRHAKRLGVGGKKSPRQDIEEFVRSEEVPEFDPIREYLENLPEWDGKNHVAELFGRIPGLTSEQLGWCATWLRSAVAHWLQMDMFHGNETTPVLIGKQGCGKSTFAYRLLPDHLRQYFLDHINFANKFDSEMALTHNLYVNIDEFANMGPSQQGKLKQMLSKVKVNGRPIFGKCQDDRPRYASFLATTNDEHPLCDPTGSRRFVCLHIPAGEYIDNGSPIIYDQLYAQVMYELCHKKTPYWFTNAEVDRIQKCNLPFFKVDDFESMLKSCFRVPEDNEMGEWLICSDVFEVLHERFPMLISNLSTKIRIGQSLKLLGCKMKHTKKGQAYLLVRI
;
A
#
# COMPACT_ATOMS: atom_id res chain seq x y z
N MET A 1 -20.10 45.29 -59.73
CA MET A 1 -19.00 44.59 -60.44
C MET A 1 -17.71 44.71 -59.64
N LYS A 2 -17.42 43.74 -58.78
CA LYS A 2 -16.08 43.39 -58.27
C LYS A 2 -16.22 41.99 -57.66
N GLU A 3 -16.33 40.99 -58.53
CA GLU A 3 -15.89 39.63 -58.21
C GLU A 3 -14.37 39.63 -58.29
N ASN A 4 -13.70 39.08 -57.27
CA ASN A 4 -12.64 38.10 -57.49
C ASN A 4 -12.00 37.58 -56.20
N LEU A 5 -11.71 36.27 -56.24
CA LEU A 5 -10.57 35.58 -55.63
C LEU A 5 -10.51 35.50 -54.09
N LYS A 6 -11.16 34.48 -53.51
CA LYS A 6 -10.80 33.90 -52.19
C LYS A 6 -11.39 32.50 -51.94
N THR A 7 -11.14 31.52 -52.82
CA THR A 7 -11.64 30.14 -52.63
C THR A 7 -10.65 29.03 -53.04
N LEU A 8 -9.33 29.30 -53.07
CA LEU A 8 -8.33 28.31 -53.51
C LEU A 8 -7.17 28.09 -52.51
N SER A 9 -7.34 28.33 -51.20
CA SER A 9 -6.28 27.99 -50.20
C SER A 9 -6.73 27.16 -49.00
N SER A 10 -7.98 26.69 -48.98
CA SER A 10 -8.48 25.78 -47.94
C SER A 10 -8.26 24.30 -48.30
N SER A 11 -8.34 23.92 -49.59
CA SER A 11 -8.17 22.53 -50.04
C SER A 11 -6.72 22.05 -49.92
N ASP A 12 -5.74 22.84 -50.37
CA ASP A 12 -4.31 22.47 -50.33
C ASP A 12 -3.72 22.50 -48.92
N LYS A 13 -4.31 23.27 -48.00
CA LYS A 13 -3.96 23.23 -46.59
C LYS A 13 -4.52 21.98 -45.92
N MET A 14 -5.78 21.65 -46.18
CA MET A 14 -6.38 20.41 -45.66
C MET A 14 -5.68 19.16 -46.19
N THR A 15 -5.34 19.08 -47.47
CA THR A 15 -4.63 17.91 -48.03
C THR A 15 -3.21 17.77 -47.50
N ASN A 16 -2.46 18.88 -47.33
CA ASN A 16 -1.14 18.84 -46.70
C ASN A 16 -1.19 18.55 -45.20
N GLU A 17 -2.22 19.01 -44.48
CA GLU A 17 -2.40 18.71 -43.05
C GLU A 17 -2.83 17.25 -42.82
N ILE A 18 -3.70 16.70 -43.67
CA ILE A 18 -4.05 15.27 -43.66
C ILE A 18 -2.83 14.41 -43.99
N SER A 19 -1.99 14.83 -44.93
CA SER A 19 -0.74 14.13 -45.25
C SER A 19 0.26 14.15 -44.11
N ALA A 20 0.36 15.25 -43.35
CA ALA A 20 1.30 15.35 -42.24
C ALA A 20 0.88 14.52 -41.01
N LEU A 21 -0.42 14.52 -40.67
CA LEU A 21 -0.97 13.69 -39.60
C LEU A 21 -0.79 12.19 -39.90
N SER A 22 -1.14 11.76 -41.12
CA SER A 22 -0.97 10.36 -41.54
C SER A 22 0.50 9.90 -41.49
N LEU A 23 1.46 10.80 -41.75
CA LEU A 23 2.89 10.50 -41.62
C LEU A 23 3.33 10.33 -40.15
N VAL A 24 2.77 11.12 -39.23
CA VAL A 24 3.05 10.98 -37.80
C VAL A 24 2.48 9.68 -37.27
N GLU A 25 1.25 9.34 -37.60
CA GLU A 25 0.62 8.06 -37.21
C GLU A 25 1.40 6.87 -37.76
N SER A 26 1.74 6.88 -39.05
CA SER A 26 2.55 5.80 -39.66
C SER A 26 3.92 5.64 -38.97
N PHE A 27 4.55 6.76 -38.60
CA PHE A 27 5.79 6.74 -37.83
C PHE A 27 5.58 6.15 -36.43
N LEU A 28 4.52 6.56 -35.72
CA LEU A 28 4.28 6.03 -34.38
C LEU A 28 3.98 4.53 -34.43
N ASP A 29 3.12 4.07 -35.34
CA ASP A 29 2.78 2.65 -35.53
C ASP A 29 3.99 1.79 -35.94
N GLU A 30 4.94 2.38 -36.67
CA GLU A 30 6.13 1.66 -37.12
C GLU A 30 7.18 1.47 -36.01
N TYR A 31 7.36 2.45 -35.13
CA TYR A 31 8.47 2.49 -34.19
C TYR A 31 8.07 2.36 -32.72
N TYR A 32 6.79 2.56 -32.36
CA TYR A 32 6.37 2.65 -30.98
C TYR A 32 5.01 2.00 -30.72
N LEU A 33 4.86 1.38 -29.55
CA LEU A 33 3.55 1.09 -28.97
C LEU A 33 3.36 1.98 -27.75
N PHE A 34 2.12 2.39 -27.49
CA PHE A 34 1.77 3.18 -26.30
C PHE A 34 0.66 2.49 -25.53
N ARG A 35 0.66 2.66 -24.21
CA ARG A 35 -0.46 2.26 -23.35
C ARG A 35 -0.57 3.17 -22.14
N ARG A 36 -1.77 3.30 -21.59
CA ARG A 36 -2.04 4.03 -20.34
C ARG A 36 -2.18 3.07 -19.20
N ASN A 37 -1.19 3.04 -18.32
CA ASN A 37 -1.26 2.21 -17.13
C ASN A 37 -2.27 2.82 -16.15
N VAL A 38 -3.41 2.17 -15.97
CA VAL A 38 -4.50 2.71 -15.13
C VAL A 38 -4.17 2.70 -13.65
N LEU A 39 -3.23 1.84 -13.23
CA LEU A 39 -2.82 1.72 -11.84
C LEU A 39 -1.72 2.73 -11.49
N SER A 40 -0.70 2.91 -12.34
CA SER A 40 0.31 3.96 -12.11
C SER A 40 -0.14 5.35 -12.55
N GLY A 41 -1.21 5.45 -13.35
CA GLY A 41 -1.70 6.69 -13.95
C GLY A 41 -0.74 7.31 -14.99
N LYS A 42 0.25 6.55 -15.46
CA LYS A 42 1.30 7.01 -16.39
C LYS A 42 1.08 6.40 -17.77
N THR A 43 1.42 7.17 -18.80
CA THR A 43 1.58 6.61 -20.14
C THR A 43 2.92 5.89 -20.22
N GLU A 44 2.90 4.71 -20.81
CA GLU A 44 4.07 3.88 -21.09
C GLU A 44 4.21 3.73 -22.60
N TYR A 45 5.44 3.48 -23.05
CA TYR A 45 5.76 3.19 -24.43
C TYR A 45 6.71 2.01 -24.54
N PHE A 46 6.68 1.34 -25.69
CA PHE A 46 7.58 0.27 -26.08
C PHE A 46 8.17 0.61 -27.43
N THR A 47 9.47 0.38 -27.64
CA THR A 47 10.13 0.63 -28.93
C THR A 47 10.10 -0.64 -29.77
N LEU A 48 9.52 -0.55 -30.96
CA LEU A 48 9.50 -1.64 -31.92
C LEU A 48 10.89 -1.72 -32.56
N SER A 49 11.66 -2.76 -32.22
CA SER A 49 12.93 -3.02 -32.88
C SER A 49 12.67 -3.41 -34.34
N LYS A 50 12.93 -2.49 -35.27
CA LYS A 50 13.31 -2.88 -36.61
C LYS A 50 14.82 -2.72 -36.73
N ASN A 51 15.50 -3.84 -36.95
CA ASN A 51 16.86 -3.86 -37.48
C ASN A 51 16.90 -3.00 -38.73
N GLU A 52 17.72 -1.96 -38.75
CA GLU A 52 18.44 -1.49 -39.94
C GLU A 52 19.44 -0.38 -39.54
N ASP A 53 20.72 -0.71 -39.73
CA ASP A 53 21.85 0.16 -40.06
C ASP A 53 22.22 1.32 -39.10
N GLU A 54 22.93 0.99 -38.02
CA GLU A 54 24.07 1.82 -37.62
C GLU A 54 25.32 1.26 -38.32
N THR A 55 25.59 1.79 -39.51
CA THR A 55 26.94 1.83 -40.07
C THR A 55 27.81 2.65 -39.13
N GLU A 56 28.45 2.00 -38.17
CA GLU A 56 29.68 2.52 -37.57
C GLU A 56 30.86 1.84 -38.25
N GLU A 57 31.73 2.65 -38.87
CA GLU A 57 32.98 2.19 -39.45
C GLU A 57 33.84 1.47 -38.39
N PRO A 58 34.56 0.39 -38.73
CA PRO A 58 35.34 -0.34 -37.75
C PRO A 58 36.57 0.50 -37.36
N VAL A 59 36.62 0.93 -36.10
CA VAL A 59 37.86 1.39 -35.48
C VAL A 59 38.57 0.15 -34.93
N GLU A 60 39.73 -0.17 -35.50
CA GLU A 60 40.62 -1.22 -35.03
C GLU A 60 41.18 -0.87 -33.64
N GLU A 61 40.77 -1.59 -32.60
CA GLU A 61 41.58 -1.77 -31.39
C GLU A 61 41.52 -3.24 -30.92
N GLU A 62 42.70 -3.84 -30.77
CA GLU A 62 42.95 -5.24 -30.38
C GLU A 62 42.77 -5.49 -28.86
N PRO A 63 42.66 -6.76 -28.42
CA PRO A 63 41.72 -7.19 -27.38
C PRO A 63 42.38 -7.48 -26.02
N GLU A 64 41.70 -7.19 -24.90
CA GLU A 64 41.95 -7.90 -23.64
C GLU A 64 40.68 -8.17 -22.80
N THR A 65 40.38 -9.46 -22.68
CA THR A 65 39.81 -10.19 -21.51
C THR A 65 38.34 -10.04 -21.11
N GLY A 66 37.56 -11.09 -21.44
CA GLY A 66 36.48 -11.74 -20.65
C GLY A 66 35.35 -10.84 -20.13
N GLY A 67 34.11 -10.88 -20.62
CA GLY A 67 33.35 -12.08 -20.98
C GLY A 67 32.15 -12.24 -20.03
N GLU A 68 31.29 -11.22 -19.97
CA GLU A 68 29.87 -11.37 -19.68
C GLU A 68 29.15 -10.58 -20.78
N GLU A 69 28.48 -11.31 -21.67
CA GLU A 69 27.67 -10.75 -22.74
C GLU A 69 26.51 -9.97 -22.10
N GLU A 70 26.54 -8.64 -22.18
CA GLU A 70 25.35 -7.80 -21.94
C GLU A 70 24.33 -8.10 -23.05
N GLU A 71 23.43 -9.05 -22.79
CA GLU A 71 22.25 -9.27 -23.63
C GLU A 71 21.44 -7.96 -23.73
N SER A 72 21.17 -7.55 -24.97
CA SER A 72 20.54 -6.29 -25.37
C SER A 72 19.23 -5.98 -24.60
N SER A 73 19.29 -5.02 -23.68
CA SER A 73 18.20 -4.70 -22.75
C SER A 73 17.20 -3.65 -23.27
N ASP A 74 16.52 -3.90 -24.40
CA ASP A 74 15.52 -2.92 -24.92
C ASP A 74 14.09 -3.43 -25.14
N SER A 75 13.78 -4.65 -24.67
CA SER A 75 12.45 -5.26 -24.82
C SER A 75 11.53 -5.10 -23.59
N THR A 76 11.44 -3.90 -23.01
CA THR A 76 10.50 -3.64 -21.88
C THR A 76 9.74 -2.34 -22.04
N TRP A 77 8.51 -2.31 -21.51
CA TRP A 77 7.70 -1.10 -21.43
C TRP A 77 8.35 -0.05 -20.51
N LYS A 78 8.44 1.19 -20.99
CA LYS A 78 9.06 2.31 -20.29
C LYS A 78 8.05 3.40 -20.02
N VAL A 79 8.16 4.08 -18.87
CA VAL A 79 7.35 5.28 -18.60
C VAL A 79 7.71 6.37 -19.61
N LEU A 80 6.70 7.00 -20.20
CA LEU A 80 6.86 8.13 -21.12
C LEU A 80 7.19 9.40 -20.32
N THR A 81 8.46 9.59 -19.99
CA THR A 81 8.95 10.81 -19.35
C THR A 81 9.02 11.97 -20.36
N PRO A 82 9.14 13.23 -19.91
CA PRO A 82 9.37 14.36 -20.80
C PRO A 82 10.61 14.18 -21.70
N GLU A 83 11.67 13.58 -21.17
CA GLU A 83 12.89 13.25 -21.89
C GLU A 83 12.63 12.19 -22.96
N ALA A 84 11.94 11.10 -22.62
CA ALA A 84 11.56 10.06 -23.57
C ALA A 84 10.67 10.62 -24.70
N PHE A 85 9.69 11.45 -24.35
CA PHE A 85 8.85 12.14 -25.32
C PHE A 85 9.69 13.03 -26.26
N ASN A 86 10.65 13.79 -25.72
CA ASN A 86 11.56 14.60 -26.53
C ASN A 86 12.43 13.75 -27.46
N SER A 87 12.86 12.55 -27.02
CA SER A 87 13.60 11.59 -27.85
C SER A 87 12.77 11.06 -29.02
N ILE A 88 11.50 10.69 -28.78
CA ILE A 88 10.56 10.28 -29.84
C ILE A 88 10.38 11.41 -30.86
N VAL A 89 10.19 12.65 -30.39
CA VAL A 89 10.06 13.82 -31.28
C VAL A 89 11.34 14.07 -32.09
N ARG A 90 12.52 13.86 -31.50
CA ARG A 90 13.80 13.95 -32.23
C ARG A 90 13.96 12.84 -33.26
N HIS A 91 13.50 11.64 -32.97
CA HIS A 91 13.50 10.52 -33.91
C HIS A 91 12.62 10.81 -35.11
N ALA A 92 11.37 11.24 -34.90
CA ALA A 92 10.45 11.66 -35.95
C ALA A 92 11.08 12.72 -36.89
N LYS A 93 11.75 13.73 -36.30
CA LYS A 93 12.42 14.79 -37.06
C LYS A 93 13.58 14.29 -37.92
N ARG A 94 14.37 13.32 -37.42
CA ARG A 94 15.47 12.71 -38.20
C ARG A 94 14.95 12.00 -39.45
N LEU A 95 13.78 11.39 -39.36
CA LEU A 95 13.10 10.72 -40.47
C LEU A 95 12.28 11.69 -41.35
N GLY A 96 12.34 13.00 -41.11
CA GLY A 96 11.63 14.00 -41.90
C GLY A 96 10.11 14.07 -41.65
N VAL A 97 9.61 13.38 -40.62
CA VAL A 97 8.19 13.40 -40.22
C VAL A 97 7.79 14.82 -39.78
N GLY A 98 6.63 15.30 -40.28
CA GLY A 98 6.13 16.67 -40.03
C GLY A 98 6.61 17.73 -41.04
N GLY A 99 7.53 17.38 -41.94
CA GLY A 99 7.98 18.24 -43.04
C GLY A 99 8.53 19.59 -42.55
N LYS A 100 7.87 20.70 -42.90
CA LYS A 100 8.26 22.06 -42.49
C LYS A 100 7.82 22.43 -41.06
N LYS A 101 6.88 21.69 -40.47
CA LYS A 101 6.41 21.88 -39.09
C LYS A 101 7.07 20.84 -38.20
N SER A 102 7.12 21.09 -36.90
CA SER A 102 7.60 20.11 -35.92
C SER A 102 6.48 19.11 -35.61
N PRO A 103 6.69 17.78 -35.69
CA PRO A 103 5.65 16.76 -35.40
C PRO A 103 5.27 16.68 -33.92
N ARG A 104 5.84 17.56 -33.08
CA ARG A 104 5.69 17.53 -31.62
C ARG A 104 4.24 17.60 -31.18
N GLN A 105 3.48 18.53 -31.75
CA GLN A 105 2.09 18.76 -31.36
C GLN A 105 1.24 17.54 -31.71
N ASP A 106 1.40 17.02 -32.93
CA ASP A 106 0.65 15.86 -33.41
C ASP A 106 0.96 14.61 -32.55
N ILE A 107 2.22 14.38 -32.19
CA ILE A 107 2.61 13.29 -31.28
C ILE A 107 2.02 13.51 -29.87
N GLU A 108 2.01 14.75 -29.37
CA GLU A 108 1.43 15.08 -28.06
C GLU A 108 -0.09 14.86 -28.02
N GLU A 109 -0.78 15.20 -29.12
CA GLU A 109 -2.21 14.97 -29.30
C GLU A 109 -2.53 13.48 -29.36
N PHE A 110 -1.78 12.70 -30.14
CA PHE A 110 -1.91 11.23 -30.20
C PHE A 110 -1.72 10.58 -28.81
N VAL A 111 -0.61 10.90 -28.13
CA VAL A 111 -0.32 10.32 -26.79
C VAL A 111 -1.42 10.63 -25.76
N ARG A 112 -2.15 11.73 -25.94
CA ARG A 112 -3.24 12.19 -25.06
C ARG A 112 -4.65 11.86 -25.58
N SER A 113 -4.79 11.18 -26.72
CA SER A 113 -6.09 10.80 -27.30
C SER A 113 -6.56 9.43 -26.80
N GLU A 114 -7.80 9.05 -27.08
CA GLU A 114 -8.32 7.71 -26.75
C GLU A 114 -7.68 6.59 -27.59
N GLU A 115 -6.86 6.92 -28.59
CA GLU A 115 -6.10 5.95 -29.40
C GLU A 115 -5.04 5.20 -28.57
N VAL A 116 -4.54 5.79 -27.48
CA VAL A 116 -3.65 5.09 -26.56
C VAL A 116 -4.50 4.21 -25.63
N PRO A 117 -4.42 2.87 -25.75
CA PRO A 117 -5.27 1.95 -25.00
C PRO A 117 -4.93 1.98 -23.51
N GLU A 118 -5.95 1.76 -22.68
CA GLU A 118 -5.77 1.52 -21.26
C GLU A 118 -5.17 0.12 -21.02
N PHE A 119 -4.27 0.03 -20.05
CA PHE A 119 -3.62 -1.19 -19.60
C PHE A 119 -3.80 -1.31 -18.09
N ASP A 120 -4.43 -2.40 -17.68
CA ASP A 120 -4.63 -2.77 -16.29
C ASP A 120 -3.66 -3.89 -15.91
N PRO A 121 -2.51 -3.56 -15.28
CA PRO A 121 -1.45 -4.53 -15.02
C PRO A 121 -1.90 -5.65 -14.08
N ILE A 122 -2.79 -5.35 -13.13
CA ILE A 122 -3.24 -6.38 -12.19
C ILE A 122 -4.31 -7.26 -12.82
N ARG A 123 -5.22 -6.70 -13.62
CA ARG A 123 -6.19 -7.51 -14.37
C ARG A 123 -5.47 -8.42 -15.37
N GLU A 124 -4.54 -7.90 -16.16
CA GLU A 124 -3.79 -8.70 -17.14
C GLU A 124 -3.00 -9.82 -16.45
N TYR A 125 -2.38 -9.56 -15.29
CA TYR A 125 -1.71 -10.60 -14.52
C TYR A 125 -2.69 -11.70 -14.07
N LEU A 126 -3.81 -11.32 -13.44
CA LEU A 126 -4.78 -12.27 -12.88
C LEU A 126 -5.53 -13.09 -13.95
N GLU A 127 -5.75 -12.52 -15.13
CA GLU A 127 -6.43 -13.19 -16.26
C GLU A 127 -5.53 -14.19 -17.00
N ASN A 128 -4.21 -14.02 -16.94
CA ASN A 128 -3.24 -14.90 -17.59
C ASN A 128 -2.63 -15.95 -16.64
N LEU A 129 -3.19 -16.11 -15.44
CA LEU A 129 -2.75 -17.12 -14.48
C LEU A 129 -3.01 -18.55 -14.98
N PRO A 130 -2.14 -19.52 -14.65
CA PRO A 130 -2.40 -20.92 -14.90
C PRO A 130 -3.59 -21.42 -14.06
N GLU A 131 -4.13 -22.59 -14.43
CA GLU A 131 -5.06 -23.29 -13.55
C GLU A 131 -4.38 -23.62 -12.21
N TRP A 132 -5.15 -23.48 -11.13
CA TRP A 132 -4.68 -23.80 -9.79
C TRP A 132 -4.35 -25.29 -9.67
N ASP A 133 -3.14 -25.59 -9.19
CA ASP A 133 -2.59 -26.95 -9.07
C ASP A 133 -3.18 -27.78 -7.92
N GLY A 134 -4.12 -27.23 -7.15
CA GLY A 134 -4.78 -27.90 -6.03
C GLY A 134 -4.02 -27.86 -4.70
N LYS A 135 -2.82 -27.25 -4.64
CA LYS A 135 -2.04 -27.10 -3.40
C LYS A 135 -2.37 -25.82 -2.65
N ASN A 136 -2.18 -25.81 -1.34
CA ASN A 136 -2.47 -24.64 -0.51
C ASN A 136 -1.26 -23.70 -0.41
N HIS A 137 -0.99 -22.98 -1.51
CA HIS A 137 0.04 -21.94 -1.62
C HIS A 137 -0.18 -20.77 -0.66
N VAL A 138 -1.43 -20.43 -0.33
CA VAL A 138 -1.74 -19.38 0.66
C VAL A 138 -1.25 -19.78 2.06
N ALA A 139 -1.51 -21.02 2.48
CA ALA A 139 -0.99 -21.54 3.75
C ALA A 139 0.54 -21.67 3.72
N GLU A 140 1.12 -22.05 2.58
CA GLU A 140 2.57 -22.05 2.41
C GLU A 140 3.15 -20.64 2.60
N LEU A 141 2.54 -19.61 1.96
CA LEU A 141 2.98 -18.21 2.06
C LEU A 141 2.99 -17.72 3.51
N PHE A 142 1.85 -17.80 4.20
CA PHE A 142 1.75 -17.29 5.55
C PHE A 142 2.41 -18.19 6.59
N GLY A 143 2.60 -19.48 6.29
CA GLY A 143 3.38 -20.42 7.09
C GLY A 143 4.87 -20.09 7.18
N ARG A 144 5.37 -19.20 6.31
CA ARG A 144 6.73 -18.62 6.41
C ARG A 144 6.88 -17.69 7.62
N ILE A 145 5.77 -17.19 8.18
CA ILE A 145 5.76 -16.38 9.40
C ILE A 145 5.73 -17.35 10.60
N PRO A 146 6.79 -17.41 11.42
CA PRO A 146 6.83 -18.30 12.55
C PRO A 146 5.83 -17.91 13.64
N GLY A 147 5.40 -18.91 14.43
CA GLY A 147 4.54 -18.70 15.60
C GLY A 147 3.05 -18.46 15.29
N LEU A 148 2.64 -18.47 14.02
CA LEU A 148 1.23 -18.32 13.66
C LEU A 148 0.42 -19.59 13.95
N THR A 149 -0.74 -19.40 14.56
CA THR A 149 -1.75 -20.46 14.73
C THR A 149 -2.51 -20.72 13.43
N SER A 150 -3.14 -21.89 13.29
CA SER A 150 -4.01 -22.20 12.15
C SER A 150 -5.16 -21.19 11.97
N GLU A 151 -5.66 -20.63 13.08
CA GLU A 151 -6.68 -19.58 13.09
C GLU A 151 -6.15 -18.28 12.47
N GLN A 152 -4.94 -17.83 12.86
CA GLN A 152 -4.29 -16.65 12.30
C GLN A 152 -3.92 -16.83 10.82
N LEU A 153 -3.48 -18.02 10.41
CA LEU A 153 -3.27 -18.35 9.00
C LEU A 153 -4.57 -18.20 8.20
N GLY A 154 -5.69 -18.65 8.75
CA GLY A 154 -7.02 -18.45 8.17
C GLY A 154 -7.38 -16.97 8.01
N TRP A 155 -7.06 -16.13 8.99
CA TRP A 155 -7.29 -14.68 8.89
C TRP A 155 -6.42 -14.02 7.82
N CYS A 156 -5.16 -14.44 7.69
CA CYS A 156 -4.27 -13.97 6.63
C CYS A 156 -4.80 -14.37 5.24
N ALA A 157 -5.33 -15.59 5.10
CA ALA A 157 -5.97 -16.04 3.87
C ALA A 157 -7.21 -15.20 3.52
N THR A 158 -8.08 -14.89 4.49
CA THR A 158 -9.23 -14.00 4.29
C THR A 158 -8.79 -12.59 3.88
N TRP A 159 -7.75 -12.04 4.51
CA TRP A 159 -7.21 -10.74 4.13
C TRP A 159 -6.63 -10.73 2.71
N LEU A 160 -5.88 -11.76 2.31
CA LEU A 160 -5.33 -11.89 0.96
C LEU A 160 -6.44 -12.02 -0.09
N ARG A 161 -7.47 -12.84 0.18
CA ARG A 161 -8.68 -12.91 -0.65
C ARG A 161 -9.35 -11.56 -0.79
N SER A 162 -9.46 -10.81 0.31
CA SER A 162 -10.02 -9.45 0.30
C SER A 162 -9.20 -8.54 -0.60
N ALA A 163 -7.86 -8.58 -0.52
CA ALA A 163 -7.00 -7.78 -1.39
C ALA A 163 -7.27 -8.06 -2.87
N VAL A 164 -7.25 -9.33 -3.28
CA VAL A 164 -7.49 -9.72 -4.68
C VAL A 164 -8.92 -9.40 -5.12
N ALA A 165 -9.93 -9.58 -4.26
CA ALA A 165 -11.32 -9.22 -4.57
C ALA A 165 -11.47 -7.71 -4.85
N HIS A 166 -10.76 -6.85 -4.09
CA HIS A 166 -10.75 -5.42 -4.37
C HIS A 166 -9.94 -5.09 -5.62
N TRP A 167 -8.88 -5.83 -5.95
CA TRP A 167 -8.18 -5.64 -7.22
C TRP A 167 -9.08 -5.90 -8.42
N LEU A 168 -9.92 -6.93 -8.34
CA LEU A 168 -10.94 -7.28 -9.33
C LEU A 168 -12.18 -6.36 -9.29
N GLN A 169 -12.25 -5.39 -8.37
CA GLN A 169 -13.42 -4.53 -8.17
C GLN A 169 -14.72 -5.31 -7.86
N MET A 170 -14.61 -6.46 -7.19
CA MET A 170 -15.78 -7.25 -6.77
C MET A 170 -16.58 -6.57 -5.64
N ASP A 171 -15.90 -5.82 -4.77
CA ASP A 171 -16.52 -4.96 -3.75
C ASP A 171 -16.11 -3.50 -3.99
N MET A 172 -17.09 -2.69 -4.36
CA MET A 172 -16.95 -1.24 -4.57
C MET A 172 -17.66 -0.42 -3.50
N PHE A 173 -18.29 -1.07 -2.52
CA PHE A 173 -19.06 -0.44 -1.45
C PHE A 173 -18.32 -0.43 -0.12
N HIS A 174 -17.32 -1.29 0.02
CA HIS A 174 -16.44 -1.35 1.18
C HIS A 174 -14.98 -1.36 0.70
N GLY A 175 -14.08 -0.95 1.58
CA GLY A 175 -12.66 -1.21 1.38
C GLY A 175 -12.22 -2.39 2.23
N ASN A 176 -11.06 -2.97 1.91
CA ASN A 176 -10.39 -3.89 2.83
C ASN A 176 -9.91 -3.10 4.06
N GLU A 177 -10.76 -3.02 5.08
CA GLU A 177 -10.50 -2.28 6.32
C GLU A 177 -9.54 -3.01 7.26
N THR A 178 -9.31 -4.31 7.03
CA THR A 178 -8.49 -5.13 7.93
C THR A 178 -7.02 -5.03 7.52
N THR A 179 -6.17 -4.84 8.52
CA THR A 179 -4.74 -4.60 8.38
C THR A 179 -3.97 -5.61 9.23
N PRO A 180 -3.32 -6.61 8.62
CA PRO A 180 -2.35 -7.46 9.31
C PRO A 180 -1.20 -6.61 9.84
N VAL A 181 -0.84 -6.82 11.10
CA VAL A 181 0.26 -6.12 11.77
C VAL A 181 1.32 -7.14 12.13
N LEU A 182 2.44 -7.11 11.41
CA LEU A 182 3.61 -7.94 11.71
C LEU A 182 4.37 -7.32 12.88
N ILE A 183 4.41 -8.04 14.00
CA ILE A 183 5.02 -7.61 15.26
C ILE A 183 6.21 -8.51 15.54
N GLY A 184 7.40 -7.92 15.65
CA GLY A 184 8.60 -8.70 15.99
C GLY A 184 9.84 -7.83 16.03
N LYS A 185 10.95 -8.37 16.49
CA LYS A 185 12.19 -7.59 16.63
C LYS A 185 12.71 -7.05 15.29
N GLN A 186 13.54 -6.01 15.35
CA GLN A 186 14.22 -5.50 14.17
C GLN A 186 15.05 -6.62 13.52
N GLY A 187 15.06 -6.67 12.19
CA GLY A 187 15.80 -7.68 11.44
C GLY A 187 15.10 -9.05 11.30
N CYS A 188 13.88 -9.25 11.82
CA CYS A 188 13.15 -10.52 11.62
C CYS A 188 12.51 -10.70 10.23
N GLY A 189 12.76 -9.77 9.29
CA GLY A 189 12.34 -9.90 7.88
C GLY A 189 10.92 -9.43 7.54
N LYS A 190 10.25 -8.66 8.41
CA LYS A 190 8.86 -8.17 8.22
C LYS A 190 8.67 -7.35 6.94
N SER A 191 9.48 -6.31 6.75
CA SER A 191 9.38 -5.41 5.60
C SER A 191 9.73 -6.14 4.30
N THR A 192 10.72 -7.04 4.34
CA THR A 192 11.05 -7.92 3.21
C THR A 192 9.89 -8.84 2.85
N PHE A 193 9.23 -9.47 3.84
CA PHE A 193 8.08 -10.32 3.60
C PHE A 193 6.91 -9.53 3.00
N ALA A 194 6.62 -8.34 3.56
CA ALA A 194 5.61 -7.41 3.06
C ALA A 194 5.84 -7.07 1.57
N TYR A 195 7.07 -6.70 1.21
CA TYR A 195 7.47 -6.38 -0.16
C TYR A 195 7.36 -7.60 -1.10
N ARG A 196 7.71 -8.79 -0.60
CA ARG A 196 7.66 -10.07 -1.33
C ARG A 196 6.26 -10.63 -1.49
N LEU A 197 5.21 -9.98 -0.99
CA LEU A 197 3.83 -10.38 -1.28
C LEU A 197 3.50 -10.23 -2.77
N LEU A 198 4.12 -9.28 -3.47
CA LEU A 198 3.95 -9.11 -4.92
C LEU A 198 5.07 -9.79 -5.72
N PRO A 199 4.74 -10.36 -6.90
CA PRO A 199 5.75 -10.80 -7.84
C PRO A 199 6.55 -9.62 -8.37
N ASP A 200 7.77 -9.88 -8.83
CA ASP A 200 8.77 -8.87 -9.21
C ASP A 200 8.23 -7.77 -10.12
N HIS A 201 7.45 -8.13 -11.14
CA HIS A 201 6.87 -7.19 -12.11
C HIS A 201 5.73 -6.33 -11.56
N LEU A 202 5.14 -6.68 -10.41
CA LEU A 202 4.10 -5.90 -9.72
C LEU A 202 4.62 -5.14 -8.49
N ARG A 203 5.87 -5.35 -8.07
CA ARG A 203 6.44 -4.70 -6.87
C ARG A 203 6.45 -3.17 -6.93
N GLN A 204 6.40 -2.58 -8.12
CA GLN A 204 6.23 -1.13 -8.28
C GLN A 204 4.92 -0.58 -7.70
N TYR A 205 3.95 -1.45 -7.40
CA TYR A 205 2.66 -1.10 -6.80
C TYR A 205 2.59 -1.42 -5.30
N PHE A 206 3.75 -1.66 -4.68
CA PHE A 206 3.91 -1.71 -3.24
C PHE A 206 4.39 -0.35 -2.74
N LEU A 207 3.64 0.26 -1.82
CA LEU A 207 4.06 1.47 -1.13
C LEU A 207 4.63 1.13 0.24
N ASP A 208 5.93 1.34 0.44
CA ASP A 208 6.60 0.98 1.70
C ASP A 208 6.27 1.92 2.86
N HIS A 209 6.14 3.22 2.56
CA HIS A 209 5.86 4.24 3.55
C HIS A 209 4.78 5.20 3.08
N ILE A 210 3.75 5.36 3.90
CA ILE A 210 2.67 6.30 3.64
C ILE A 210 2.85 7.63 4.36
N ASN A 211 2.72 8.72 3.61
CA ASN A 211 2.71 10.08 4.16
C ASN A 211 1.28 10.57 4.46
N PHE A 212 0.90 10.59 5.75
CA PHE A 212 -0.39 11.10 6.21
C PHE A 212 -0.51 12.64 6.28
N ALA A 213 0.57 13.39 6.00
CA ALA A 213 0.54 14.84 6.03
C ALA A 213 -0.17 15.41 4.79
N ASN A 214 0.03 14.78 3.63
CA ASN A 214 -0.51 15.22 2.35
C ASN A 214 -1.73 14.38 1.95
N LYS A 215 -2.88 15.05 1.76
CA LYS A 215 -4.13 14.39 1.32
C LYS A 215 -3.96 13.74 -0.06
N PHE A 216 -3.25 14.39 -0.97
CA PHE A 216 -3.04 13.88 -2.32
C PHE A 216 -2.24 12.57 -2.31
N ASP A 217 -1.15 12.51 -1.55
CA ASP A 217 -0.33 11.30 -1.42
C ASP A 217 -1.12 10.15 -0.78
N SER A 218 -1.94 10.47 0.23
CA SER A 218 -2.84 9.48 0.85
C SER A 218 -3.90 8.96 -0.12
N GLU A 219 -4.43 9.79 -1.02
CA GLU A 219 -5.39 9.36 -2.05
C GLU A 219 -4.71 8.56 -3.17
N MET A 220 -3.48 8.93 -3.52
CA MET A 220 -2.63 8.18 -4.45
C MET A 220 -2.33 6.78 -3.90
N ALA A 221 -2.03 6.68 -2.61
CA ALA A 221 -1.79 5.41 -1.94
C ALA A 221 -2.95 4.43 -2.11
N LEU A 222 -4.20 4.91 -2.10
CA LEU A 222 -5.39 4.05 -2.26
C LEU A 222 -5.65 3.58 -3.69
N THR A 223 -5.26 4.39 -4.67
CA THR A 223 -5.69 4.23 -6.07
C THR A 223 -4.57 3.69 -6.96
N HIS A 224 -3.30 3.85 -6.57
CA HIS A 224 -2.14 3.51 -7.40
C HIS A 224 -1.25 2.41 -6.81
N ASN A 225 -1.68 1.79 -5.71
CA ASN A 225 -0.94 0.73 -5.05
C ASN A 225 -1.86 -0.44 -4.73
N LEU A 226 -1.32 -1.65 -4.85
CA LEU A 226 -1.98 -2.91 -4.50
C LEU A 226 -1.86 -3.16 -3.00
N TYR A 227 -0.67 -2.93 -2.45
CA TYR A 227 -0.39 -3.00 -1.02
C TYR A 227 0.25 -1.71 -0.51
N VAL A 228 -0.18 -1.28 0.68
CA VAL A 228 0.38 -0.13 1.38
C VAL A 228 0.86 -0.58 2.75
N ASN A 229 2.16 -0.50 2.99
CA ASN A 229 2.78 -0.76 4.27
C ASN A 229 2.70 0.48 5.16
N ILE A 230 2.28 0.27 6.40
CA ILE A 230 2.33 1.24 7.48
C ILE A 230 3.54 0.87 8.34
N ASP A 231 4.69 1.44 7.96
CA ASP A 231 5.91 1.27 8.73
C ASP A 231 5.85 2.04 10.06
N GLU A 232 6.60 1.54 11.05
CA GLU A 232 6.63 2.05 12.41
C GLU A 232 5.24 2.33 13.00
N PHE A 233 4.31 1.39 12.80
CA PHE A 233 2.90 1.56 13.17
C PHE A 233 2.68 2.05 14.62
N ALA A 234 3.53 1.63 15.56
CA ALA A 234 3.45 2.04 16.96
C ALA A 234 3.91 3.48 17.25
N ASN A 235 4.61 4.13 16.32
CA ASN A 235 5.10 5.51 16.42
C ASN A 235 4.06 6.53 15.91
N MET A 236 2.94 6.06 15.35
CA MET A 236 1.88 6.94 14.86
C MET A 236 1.21 7.72 16.00
N GLY A 237 1.28 9.04 15.92
CA GLY A 237 0.58 9.91 16.86
C GLY A 237 -0.95 9.83 16.74
N PRO A 238 -1.73 10.30 17.74
CA PRO A 238 -3.20 10.18 17.73
C PRO A 238 -3.88 10.74 16.48
N SER A 239 -3.37 11.85 15.95
CA SER A 239 -3.87 12.46 14.70
C SER A 239 -3.67 11.56 13.48
N GLN A 240 -2.51 10.92 13.37
CA GLN A 240 -2.21 9.98 12.28
C GLN A 240 -3.06 8.71 12.40
N GLN A 241 -3.29 8.20 13.62
CA GLN A 241 -4.20 7.06 13.84
C GLN A 241 -5.64 7.38 13.42
N GLY A 242 -6.13 8.61 13.71
CA GLY A 242 -7.43 9.07 13.24
C GLY A 242 -7.53 9.10 11.70
N LYS A 243 -6.52 9.66 11.04
CA LYS A 243 -6.42 9.68 9.57
C LYS A 243 -6.37 8.28 8.97
N LEU A 244 -5.59 7.38 9.56
CA LEU A 244 -5.51 5.98 9.13
C LEU A 244 -6.88 5.30 9.20
N LYS A 245 -7.62 5.45 10.30
CA LYS A 245 -8.97 4.85 10.42
C LYS A 245 -9.91 5.36 9.34
N GLN A 246 -9.87 6.67 9.06
CA GLN A 246 -10.65 7.27 7.98
C GLN A 246 -10.25 6.69 6.62
N MET A 247 -8.95 6.54 6.39
CA MET A 247 -8.39 6.00 5.14
C MET A 247 -8.76 4.54 4.93
N LEU A 248 -8.65 3.69 5.95
CA LEU A 248 -9.04 2.28 5.90
C LEU A 248 -10.53 2.15 5.51
N SER A 249 -11.38 3.02 6.05
CA SER A 249 -12.84 3.02 5.80
C SER A 249 -13.25 3.73 4.50
N LYS A 250 -12.30 4.35 3.77
CA LYS A 250 -12.62 5.19 2.61
C LYS A 250 -12.92 4.34 1.38
N VAL A 251 -14.19 4.26 0.98
CA VAL A 251 -14.63 3.43 -0.15
C VAL A 251 -14.26 4.06 -1.49
N LYS A 252 -14.67 5.32 -1.70
CA LYS A 252 -14.43 6.06 -2.94
C LYS A 252 -13.35 7.11 -2.77
N VAL A 253 -12.47 7.20 -3.76
CA VAL A 253 -11.43 8.22 -3.81
C VAL A 253 -11.80 9.24 -4.88
N ASN A 254 -12.43 10.33 -4.44
CA ASN A 254 -12.71 11.49 -5.28
C ASN A 254 -11.38 12.17 -5.60
N GLY A 255 -10.76 11.80 -6.72
CA GLY A 255 -9.46 12.32 -7.14
C GLY A 255 -9.59 13.26 -8.32
N ARG A 256 -8.97 14.44 -8.24
CA ARG A 256 -8.60 15.17 -9.44
C ARG A 256 -7.38 14.45 -10.03
N PRO A 257 -7.37 14.03 -11.31
CA PRO A 257 -6.21 13.37 -11.88
C PRO A 257 -5.00 14.30 -11.87
N ILE A 258 -3.79 13.74 -11.73
CA ILE A 258 -2.51 14.49 -11.75
C ILE A 258 -2.44 15.41 -12.99
N PHE A 259 -3.06 14.99 -14.08
CA PHE A 259 -3.09 15.69 -15.37
C PHE A 259 -4.50 15.92 -15.94
N GLY A 260 -5.57 15.74 -15.13
CA GLY A 260 -6.97 15.77 -15.59
C GLY A 260 -7.78 16.96 -15.07
N LYS A 261 -8.71 17.45 -15.89
CA LYS A 261 -9.59 18.59 -15.55
C LYS A 261 -10.91 18.16 -14.89
N CYS A 262 -11.31 16.89 -14.99
CA CYS A 262 -12.55 16.37 -14.40
C CYS A 262 -12.29 15.59 -13.10
N GLN A 263 -13.25 15.65 -12.17
CA GLN A 263 -13.27 14.76 -11.00
C GLN A 263 -13.87 13.43 -11.46
N ASP A 264 -13.06 12.38 -11.50
CA ASP A 264 -13.53 11.02 -11.71
C ASP A 264 -13.30 10.20 -10.44
N ASP A 265 -14.31 9.40 -10.07
CA ASP A 265 -14.20 8.42 -8.99
C ASP A 265 -13.15 7.37 -9.41
N ARG A 266 -12.01 7.34 -8.73
CA ARG A 266 -10.96 6.37 -9.03
C ARG A 266 -11.21 5.05 -8.29
N PRO A 267 -11.02 3.90 -8.95
CA PRO A 267 -11.09 2.60 -8.27
C PRO A 267 -10.06 2.53 -7.15
N ARG A 268 -10.47 1.96 -6.01
CA ARG A 268 -9.59 1.69 -4.88
C ARG A 268 -9.03 0.28 -5.03
N TYR A 269 -7.70 0.16 -5.05
CA TYR A 269 -7.01 -1.13 -5.10
C TYR A 269 -6.35 -1.50 -3.77
N ALA A 270 -5.94 -0.48 -3.00
CA ALA A 270 -5.03 -0.70 -1.89
C ALA A 270 -5.62 -1.52 -0.74
N SER A 271 -4.85 -2.55 -0.35
CA SER A 271 -4.97 -3.23 0.94
C SER A 271 -3.79 -2.87 1.84
N PHE A 272 -4.06 -2.72 3.13
CA PHE A 272 -3.07 -2.28 4.09
C PHE A 272 -2.47 -3.45 4.84
N LEU A 273 -1.18 -3.32 5.16
CA LEU A 273 -0.47 -4.10 6.15
C LEU A 273 0.42 -3.16 6.96
N ALA A 274 0.87 -3.60 8.12
CA ALA A 274 1.71 -2.80 9.00
C ALA A 274 2.86 -3.62 9.53
N THR A 275 3.99 -2.96 9.79
CA THR A 275 5.12 -3.57 10.48
C THR A 275 5.51 -2.73 11.69
N THR A 276 5.93 -3.40 12.76
CA THR A 276 6.33 -2.72 13.99
C THR A 276 7.33 -3.56 14.78
N ASN A 277 8.25 -2.88 15.45
CA ASN A 277 9.16 -3.48 16.41
C ASN A 277 8.63 -3.39 17.85
N ASP A 278 7.60 -2.57 18.09
CA ASP A 278 6.92 -2.47 19.37
C ASP A 278 6.02 -3.71 19.57
N GLU A 279 6.24 -4.44 20.66
CA GLU A 279 5.43 -5.62 21.04
C GLU A 279 3.99 -5.24 21.39
N HIS A 280 3.73 -3.97 21.73
CA HIS A 280 2.42 -3.48 22.12
C HIS A 280 1.98 -2.34 21.20
N PRO A 281 1.71 -2.55 19.91
CA PRO A 281 1.45 -1.45 18.98
C PRO A 281 0.10 -0.76 19.14
N LEU A 282 -0.89 -1.37 19.79
CA LEU A 282 -2.27 -0.88 19.79
C LEU A 282 -2.51 0.11 20.93
N CYS A 283 -3.03 1.31 20.64
CA CYS A 283 -3.34 2.32 21.66
C CYS A 283 -4.83 2.46 21.99
N ASP A 284 -5.72 2.01 21.12
CA ASP A 284 -7.17 2.25 21.24
C ASP A 284 -7.98 0.93 21.20
N PRO A 285 -8.56 0.51 22.33
CA PRO A 285 -9.40 -0.69 22.43
C PRO A 285 -10.56 -0.72 21.42
N THR A 286 -11.19 0.44 21.16
CA THR A 286 -12.38 0.54 20.31
C THR A 286 -12.06 0.45 18.81
N GLY A 287 -10.82 0.78 18.42
CA GLY A 287 -10.35 0.76 17.04
C GLY A 287 -9.66 -0.52 16.60
N SER A 288 -9.46 -1.47 17.51
CA SER A 288 -8.64 -2.68 17.30
C SER A 288 -9.20 -3.70 16.31
N ARG A 289 -10.50 -3.63 16.00
CA ARG A 289 -11.17 -4.58 15.08
C ARG A 289 -10.59 -4.60 13.66
N ARG A 290 -9.87 -3.52 13.29
CA ARG A 290 -9.25 -3.36 11.97
C ARG A 290 -7.84 -3.93 11.89
N PHE A 291 -7.31 -4.47 13.00
CA PHE A 291 -5.94 -4.96 13.05
C PHE A 291 -5.93 -6.45 13.32
N VAL A 292 -5.05 -7.19 12.66
CA VAL A 292 -4.76 -8.58 12.98
C VAL A 292 -3.32 -8.66 13.47
N CYS A 293 -3.11 -8.78 14.77
CA CYS A 293 -1.77 -8.83 15.35
C CYS A 293 -1.13 -10.21 15.10
N LEU A 294 0.01 -10.20 14.39
CA LEU A 294 0.78 -11.38 14.00
C LEU A 294 2.16 -11.29 14.63
N HIS A 295 2.37 -12.02 15.72
CA HIS A 295 3.59 -11.97 16.50
C HIS A 295 4.62 -12.99 16.02
N ILE A 296 5.81 -12.50 15.71
CA ILE A 296 7.00 -13.27 15.34
C ILE A 296 7.80 -13.49 16.62
N PRO A 297 7.97 -14.75 17.08
CA PRO A 297 8.70 -15.05 18.31
C PRO A 297 10.12 -14.47 18.33
N ALA A 298 10.57 -14.09 19.52
CA ALA A 298 11.91 -13.53 19.69
C ALA A 298 13.00 -14.54 19.30
N GLY A 299 13.89 -14.14 18.39
CA GLY A 299 14.96 -15.01 17.88
C GLY A 299 14.57 -15.84 16.66
N GLU A 300 13.31 -15.74 16.21
CA GLU A 300 12.84 -16.34 14.95
C GLU A 300 12.76 -15.27 13.84
N TYR A 301 12.81 -15.74 12.60
CA TYR A 301 12.85 -14.91 11.40
C TYR A 301 11.83 -15.43 10.40
N ILE A 302 11.19 -14.53 9.66
CA ILE A 302 10.33 -14.92 8.54
C ILE A 302 11.21 -15.55 7.45
N ASP A 303 10.80 -16.70 6.92
CA ASP A 303 11.48 -17.32 5.79
C ASP A 303 11.30 -16.48 4.52
N ASN A 304 12.32 -15.67 4.24
CA ASN A 304 12.42 -14.86 3.04
C ASN A 304 13.33 -15.47 1.96
N GLY A 305 13.95 -16.63 2.23
CA GLY A 305 14.87 -17.28 1.30
C GLY A 305 14.15 -18.19 0.31
N SER A 306 13.10 -18.87 0.77
CA SER A 306 12.34 -19.79 -0.08
C SER A 306 11.61 -19.04 -1.21
N PRO A 307 11.61 -19.57 -2.45
CA PRO A 307 10.86 -18.98 -3.56
C PRO A 307 9.36 -19.00 -3.26
N ILE A 308 8.63 -18.04 -3.83
CA ILE A 308 7.17 -18.00 -3.78
C ILE A 308 6.68 -18.27 -5.20
N ILE A 309 5.81 -19.27 -5.37
CA ILE A 309 5.22 -19.60 -6.67
C ILE A 309 4.01 -18.67 -6.87
N TYR A 310 4.29 -17.40 -7.22
CA TYR A 310 3.28 -16.33 -7.27
C TYR A 310 2.08 -16.67 -8.14
N ASP A 311 2.32 -17.23 -9.33
CA ASP A 311 1.23 -17.53 -10.27
C ASP A 311 0.27 -18.57 -9.70
N GLN A 312 0.78 -19.58 -9.00
CA GLN A 312 -0.05 -20.58 -8.34
C GLN A 312 -0.70 -20.06 -7.04
N LEU A 313 -0.01 -19.17 -6.31
CA LEU A 313 -0.57 -18.47 -5.16
C LEU A 313 -1.81 -17.66 -5.57
N TYR A 314 -1.70 -16.83 -6.61
CA TYR A 314 -2.83 -16.03 -7.07
C TYR A 314 -3.86 -16.86 -7.83
N ALA A 315 -3.46 -17.94 -8.53
CA ALA A 315 -4.42 -18.88 -9.13
C ALA A 315 -5.29 -19.55 -8.06
N GLN A 316 -4.71 -19.93 -6.91
CA GLN A 316 -5.48 -20.42 -5.76
C GLN A 316 -6.49 -19.38 -5.29
N VAL A 317 -6.08 -18.12 -5.10
CA VAL A 317 -6.96 -17.06 -4.60
C VAL A 317 -8.10 -16.78 -5.60
N MET A 318 -7.78 -16.73 -6.90
CA MET A 318 -8.77 -16.59 -7.98
C MET A 318 -9.77 -17.75 -7.98
N TYR A 319 -9.30 -18.99 -7.81
CA TYR A 319 -10.17 -20.15 -7.70
C TYR A 319 -11.08 -20.08 -6.47
N GLU A 320 -10.54 -19.68 -5.32
CA GLU A 320 -11.31 -19.52 -4.08
C GLU A 320 -12.40 -18.46 -4.21
N LEU A 321 -12.14 -17.35 -4.90
CA LEU A 321 -13.08 -16.26 -5.14
C LEU A 321 -14.12 -16.61 -6.21
N CYS A 322 -13.68 -16.98 -7.41
CA CYS A 322 -14.55 -17.11 -8.58
C CYS A 322 -15.33 -18.44 -8.61
N HIS A 323 -14.69 -19.54 -8.20
CA HIS A 323 -15.28 -20.89 -8.31
C HIS A 323 -15.91 -21.33 -6.99
N LYS A 324 -15.15 -21.27 -5.90
CA LYS A 324 -15.64 -21.67 -4.57
C LYS A 324 -16.55 -20.62 -3.91
N LYS A 325 -16.52 -19.36 -4.37
CA LYS A 325 -17.25 -18.23 -3.77
C LYS A 325 -16.97 -18.10 -2.27
N THR A 326 -15.71 -18.32 -1.90
CA THR A 326 -15.25 -18.26 -0.52
C THR A 326 -15.35 -16.81 -0.03
N PRO A 327 -15.90 -16.55 1.17
CA PRO A 327 -15.96 -15.19 1.71
C PRO A 327 -14.58 -14.54 1.81
N TYR A 328 -14.54 -13.24 1.51
CA TYR A 328 -13.35 -12.39 1.62
C TYR A 328 -13.52 -11.27 2.68
N TRP A 329 -14.51 -11.43 3.55
CA TRP A 329 -14.77 -10.56 4.70
C TRP A 329 -14.86 -11.40 5.98
N PHE A 330 -14.58 -10.77 7.11
CA PHE A 330 -14.72 -11.40 8.42
C PHE A 330 -16.16 -11.33 8.90
N THR A 331 -16.63 -12.41 9.51
CA THR A 331 -17.87 -12.44 10.27
C THR A 331 -17.70 -11.69 11.60
N ASN A 332 -18.81 -11.25 12.21
CA ASN A 332 -18.76 -10.60 13.53
C ASN A 332 -18.09 -11.48 14.59
N ALA A 333 -18.30 -12.80 14.55
CA ALA A 333 -17.67 -13.74 15.48
C ALA A 333 -16.14 -13.81 15.28
N GLU A 334 -15.66 -13.77 14.04
CA GLU A 334 -14.24 -13.70 13.74
C GLU A 334 -13.64 -12.35 14.17
N VAL A 335 -14.36 -11.25 13.95
CA VAL A 335 -13.94 -9.93 14.43
C VAL A 335 -13.81 -9.90 15.95
N ASP A 336 -14.79 -10.42 16.69
CA ASP A 336 -14.73 -10.53 18.15
C ASP A 336 -13.54 -11.38 18.61
N ARG A 337 -13.25 -12.45 17.86
CA ARG A 337 -12.14 -13.35 18.13
C ARG A 337 -10.78 -12.70 17.86
N ILE A 338 -10.65 -11.95 16.76
CA ILE A 338 -9.47 -11.13 16.46
C ILE A 338 -9.25 -10.12 17.58
N GLN A 339 -10.29 -9.42 18.01
CA GLN A 339 -10.18 -8.47 19.12
C GLN A 339 -9.68 -9.13 20.41
N LYS A 340 -10.19 -10.31 20.75
CA LYS A 340 -9.70 -11.12 21.89
C LYS A 340 -8.25 -11.54 21.73
N CYS A 341 -7.79 -11.85 20.52
CA CYS A 341 -6.38 -12.18 20.27
C CYS A 341 -5.48 -10.95 20.23
N ASN A 342 -6.03 -9.76 19.93
CA ASN A 342 -5.29 -8.50 19.94
C ASN A 342 -5.02 -7.95 21.35
N LEU A 343 -5.77 -8.44 22.33
CA LEU A 343 -5.70 -8.05 23.73
C LEU A 343 -4.26 -7.95 24.32
N PRO A 344 -3.33 -8.90 24.08
CA PRO A 344 -1.96 -8.80 24.61
C PRO A 344 -1.10 -7.70 23.96
N PHE A 345 -1.53 -7.15 22.81
CA PHE A 345 -0.75 -6.22 21.98
C PHE A 345 -1.11 -4.74 22.23
N PHE A 346 -1.92 -4.45 23.25
CA PHE A 346 -2.23 -3.07 23.63
C PHE A 346 -1.11 -2.45 24.46
N LYS A 347 -0.76 -1.18 24.18
CA LYS A 347 0.13 -0.38 25.03
C LYS A 347 -0.48 -0.31 26.41
N VAL A 348 0.19 -0.95 27.37
CA VAL A 348 -0.18 -0.93 28.79
C VAL A 348 0.30 0.37 29.46
N ASP A 349 0.56 1.41 28.68
CA ASP A 349 1.47 2.48 29.09
C ASP A 349 0.79 3.80 29.41
N ASP A 350 -0.47 3.97 29.05
CA ASP A 350 -1.23 5.14 29.47
C ASP A 350 -1.89 4.92 30.84
N PHE A 351 -1.07 4.58 31.83
CA PHE A 351 -1.50 4.54 33.22
C PHE A 351 -2.16 5.85 33.62
N GLU A 352 -1.77 6.99 33.04
CA GLU A 352 -2.40 8.26 33.32
C GLU A 352 -3.88 8.27 32.88
N SER A 353 -4.19 7.88 31.65
CA SER A 353 -5.59 7.78 31.18
C SER A 353 -6.36 6.67 31.87
N MET A 354 -5.73 5.51 32.13
CA MET A 354 -6.36 4.41 32.85
C MET A 354 -6.71 4.82 34.28
N LEU A 355 -5.76 5.47 34.97
CA LEU A 355 -5.98 6.04 36.30
C LEU A 355 -7.05 7.12 36.26
N LYS A 356 -7.00 8.09 35.33
CA LYS A 356 -8.04 9.12 35.16
C LYS A 356 -9.43 8.55 34.85
N SER A 357 -9.51 7.37 34.24
CA SER A 357 -10.78 6.72 33.93
C SER A 357 -11.42 6.07 35.16
N CYS A 358 -10.62 5.57 36.09
CA CYS A 358 -11.08 4.87 37.30
C CYS A 358 -11.03 5.74 38.57
N PHE A 359 -10.20 6.77 38.55
CA PHE A 359 -9.86 7.57 39.71
C PHE A 359 -9.70 9.04 39.35
N ARG A 360 -10.01 9.90 40.31
CA ARG A 360 -9.64 11.31 40.28
C ARG A 360 -9.02 11.75 41.60
N VAL A 361 -8.27 12.84 41.55
CA VAL A 361 -7.77 13.51 42.74
C VAL A 361 -8.96 14.19 43.45
N PRO A 362 -9.13 14.02 44.76
CA PRO A 362 -10.19 14.71 45.50
C PRO A 362 -10.00 16.22 45.47
N GLU A 363 -11.11 16.95 45.38
CA GLU A 363 -11.14 18.41 45.53
C GLU A 363 -10.94 18.83 47.00
N ASP A 364 -10.67 20.11 47.24
CA ASP A 364 -10.48 20.60 48.61
C ASP A 364 -11.76 20.39 49.44
N ASN A 365 -11.60 19.75 50.60
CA ASN A 365 -12.66 19.28 51.52
C ASN A 365 -13.51 18.08 51.04
N GLU A 366 -13.09 17.39 49.97
CA GLU A 366 -13.71 16.14 49.57
C GLU A 366 -13.12 14.91 50.29
N MET A 367 -13.96 13.95 50.64
CA MET A 367 -13.54 12.68 51.24
C MET A 367 -13.03 11.72 50.16
N GLY A 368 -11.74 11.37 50.23
CA GLY A 368 -11.11 10.35 49.39
C GLY A 368 -10.72 9.08 50.16
N GLU A 369 -10.43 8.01 49.42
CA GLU A 369 -9.93 6.73 49.92
C GLU A 369 -8.40 6.67 49.80
N TRP A 370 -7.72 6.11 50.81
CA TRP A 370 -6.28 5.87 50.76
C TRP A 370 -6.00 4.48 50.21
N LEU A 371 -5.45 4.40 49.00
CA LEU A 371 -5.20 3.15 48.28
C LEU A 371 -3.70 2.91 48.08
N ILE A 372 -3.24 1.67 48.28
CA ILE A 372 -1.88 1.27 47.89
C ILE A 372 -1.85 0.81 46.42
N CYS A 373 -0.67 0.74 45.78
CA CYS A 373 -0.56 0.36 44.37
C CYS A 373 -1.21 -0.99 44.05
N SER A 374 -1.26 -1.94 44.99
CA SER A 374 -1.97 -3.21 44.79
C SER A 374 -3.48 -3.02 44.69
N ASP A 375 -4.09 -2.19 45.55
CA ASP A 375 -5.53 -1.92 45.51
C ASP A 375 -5.89 -1.13 44.24
N VAL A 376 -5.05 -0.16 43.85
CA VAL A 376 -5.21 0.58 42.59
C VAL A 376 -5.10 -0.36 41.40
N PHE A 377 -4.16 -1.30 41.43
CA PHE A 377 -4.02 -2.31 40.38
C PHE A 377 -5.26 -3.20 40.28
N GLU A 378 -5.86 -3.65 41.40
CA GLU A 378 -7.06 -4.48 41.38
C GLU A 378 -8.22 -3.78 40.65
N VAL A 379 -8.49 -2.52 40.99
CA VAL A 379 -9.53 -1.72 40.32
C VAL A 379 -9.20 -1.48 38.84
N LEU A 380 -7.94 -1.22 38.51
CA LEU A 380 -7.52 -1.09 37.11
C LEU A 380 -7.66 -2.42 36.37
N HIS A 381 -7.36 -3.55 37.00
CA HIS A 381 -7.44 -4.88 36.39
C HIS A 381 -8.89 -5.31 36.15
N GLU A 382 -9.83 -4.93 37.02
CA GLU A 382 -11.27 -5.14 36.80
C GLU A 382 -11.75 -4.46 35.51
N ARG A 383 -11.28 -3.24 35.23
CA ARG A 383 -11.66 -2.48 34.03
C ARG A 383 -10.79 -2.79 32.82
N PHE A 384 -9.53 -3.15 33.05
CA PHE A 384 -8.53 -3.45 32.04
C PHE A 384 -7.87 -4.81 32.36
N PRO A 385 -8.54 -5.94 32.06
CA PRO A 385 -8.05 -7.28 32.38
C PRO A 385 -6.70 -7.64 31.75
N MET A 386 -6.22 -6.82 30.81
CA MET A 386 -4.91 -6.94 30.16
C MET A 386 -3.74 -6.54 31.04
N LEU A 387 -3.98 -5.84 32.14
CA LEU A 387 -2.94 -5.46 33.08
C LEU A 387 -2.38 -6.69 33.79
N ILE A 388 -1.08 -6.94 33.62
CA ILE A 388 -0.38 -8.01 34.34
C ILE A 388 0.19 -7.46 35.64
N SER A 389 -0.08 -8.15 36.76
CA SER A 389 0.49 -7.79 38.05
C SER A 389 1.95 -8.20 38.12
N ASN A 390 2.85 -7.24 37.93
CA ASN A 390 4.29 -7.44 38.10
C ASN A 390 4.91 -6.20 38.78
N LEU A 391 6.19 -6.31 39.17
CA LEU A 391 6.87 -5.24 39.89
C LEU A 391 6.97 -3.95 39.05
N SER A 392 7.19 -4.07 37.75
CA SER A 392 7.25 -2.94 36.81
C SER A 392 5.91 -2.18 36.75
N THR A 393 4.79 -2.88 36.59
CA THR A 393 3.43 -2.32 36.61
C THR A 393 3.15 -1.52 37.87
N LYS A 394 3.52 -2.06 39.04
CA LYS A 394 3.31 -1.37 40.34
C LYS A 394 4.16 -0.11 40.48
N ILE A 395 5.40 -0.13 39.98
CA ILE A 395 6.29 1.05 39.95
C ILE A 395 5.69 2.14 39.06
N ARG A 396 5.19 1.77 37.88
CA ARG A 396 4.60 2.71 36.91
C ARG A 396 3.31 3.34 37.41
N ILE A 397 2.41 2.56 38.03
CA ILE A 397 1.22 3.09 38.73
C ILE A 397 1.63 4.15 39.76
N GLY A 398 2.61 3.84 40.60
CA GLY A 398 3.09 4.78 41.63
C GLY A 398 3.71 6.06 41.06
N GLN A 399 4.43 5.96 39.94
CA GLN A 399 4.99 7.12 39.22
C GLN A 399 3.89 7.99 38.60
N SER A 400 2.91 7.38 37.92
CA SER A 400 1.78 8.09 37.31
C SER A 400 0.89 8.78 38.35
N LEU A 401 0.60 8.13 39.49
CA LEU A 401 -0.13 8.75 40.61
C LEU A 401 0.59 9.98 41.19
N LYS A 402 1.92 9.94 41.21
CA LYS A 402 2.74 11.09 41.64
C LYS A 402 2.69 12.24 40.63
N LEU A 403 2.71 11.94 39.34
CA LEU A 403 2.55 12.93 38.26
C LEU A 403 1.16 13.58 38.27
N LEU A 404 0.12 12.82 38.61
CA LEU A 404 -1.25 13.31 38.80
C LEU A 404 -1.42 14.23 40.02
N GLY A 405 -0.38 14.42 40.85
CA GLY A 405 -0.44 15.31 42.00
C GLY A 405 -1.18 14.74 43.22
N CYS A 406 -1.33 13.42 43.31
CA CYS A 406 -2.03 12.77 44.43
C CYS A 406 -1.30 13.00 45.76
N LYS A 407 -2.05 13.28 46.83
CA LYS A 407 -1.50 13.33 48.20
C LYS A 407 -1.04 11.92 48.60
N MET A 408 0.12 11.84 49.26
CA MET A 408 0.74 10.56 49.63
C MET A 408 0.88 10.42 51.15
N LYS A 409 0.75 9.19 51.64
CA LYS A 409 0.96 8.84 53.05
C LYS A 409 1.65 7.48 53.16
N HIS A 410 2.67 7.40 54.01
CA HIS A 410 3.33 6.12 54.28
C HIS A 410 2.49 5.27 55.24
N THR A 411 2.32 3.99 54.93
CA THR A 411 1.56 3.02 55.74
C THR A 411 2.39 1.77 56.04
N LYS A 412 1.89 0.89 56.93
CA LYS A 412 2.54 -0.41 57.22
C LYS A 412 2.58 -1.35 56.00
N LYS A 413 1.75 -1.12 54.99
CA LYS A 413 1.66 -1.92 53.76
C LYS A 413 2.37 -1.26 52.56
N GLY A 414 3.06 -0.14 52.79
CA GLY A 414 3.74 0.66 51.76
C GLY A 414 3.14 2.06 51.58
N GLN A 415 3.52 2.71 50.49
CA GLN A 415 3.03 4.05 50.13
C GLN A 415 1.57 3.99 49.68
N ALA A 416 0.71 4.80 50.29
CA ALA A 416 -0.69 4.96 49.89
C ALA A 416 -0.94 6.35 49.27
N TYR A 417 -1.89 6.39 48.35
CA TYR A 417 -2.29 7.57 47.58
C TYR A 417 -3.76 7.89 47.85
N LEU A 418 -4.07 9.17 48.03
CA LEU A 418 -5.44 9.62 48.27
C LEU A 418 -6.17 9.82 46.92
N LEU A 419 -7.24 9.04 46.70
CA LEU A 419 -7.96 8.97 45.44
C LEU A 419 -9.48 8.88 45.67
N VAL A 420 -10.28 9.30 44.69
CA VAL A 420 -11.72 9.05 44.63
C VAL A 420 -11.99 8.12 43.44
N ARG A 421 -12.69 7.01 43.66
CA ARG A 421 -13.11 6.10 42.58
C ARG A 421 -14.23 6.77 41.75
N ILE A 422 -14.18 6.62 40.44
CA ILE A 422 -15.16 7.16 39.47
C ILE A 422 -16.23 6.12 39.17
#